data_AF-A0A956V4E2-F1
#
_entry.id   AF-A0A956V4E2-F1
#
_cell.length_a   1.000
_cell.length_b   1.000
_cell.length_c   1.000
_cell.angle_alpha   90.00
_cell.angle_beta   90.00
_cell.angle_gamma   90.00
#
_symmetry.space_group_name_H-M   'P 1'
#
loop_
_entity.id
_entity.type
_entity.pdbx_description
1 polymer ?
#
loop_
_entity_poly.entity_id
_entity_poly.type
_entity_poly.pdbx_seq_one_letter_code
_entity_poly.pdbx_strand_id
1 'polypeptide(L)'
;MSDSALRFQFLETSDLSPQWPEELSQLWTLKEHYEVSATLIVPASMEELFYRSNNLAAQLLKLFKEVDFSDPDEDDIEELEPQALALFKKHFLLDEVIDPFYAALKPLAAQVQVRRAGETGLLSGKGRPTLLAIKELWARPWSFETIVERLERTQSIAVEARPILIQAVSQGEPISHPSASKLLGQRVKLALDAEGKITRVFTV
;
A
#
# COMPACT_ATOMS: atom_id res chain seq x y z
N MET A 1 -9.66 -24.31 -6.03
CA MET A 1 -10.22 -22.98 -5.68
C MET A 1 -9.62 -21.98 -6.65
N SER A 2 -10.46 -21.16 -7.28
CA SER A 2 -10.15 -20.43 -8.52
C SER A 2 -8.98 -19.44 -8.37
N ASP A 3 -8.04 -19.56 -9.30
CA ASP A 3 -6.78 -18.83 -9.49
C ASP A 3 -6.99 -17.37 -9.98
N SER A 4 -7.97 -16.68 -9.38
CA SER A 4 -8.43 -15.34 -9.81
C SER A 4 -8.01 -14.21 -8.86
N ALA A 5 -7.44 -14.54 -7.69
CA ALA A 5 -7.21 -13.59 -6.60
C ALA A 5 -5.87 -12.82 -6.67
N LEU A 6 -4.94 -13.23 -7.54
CA LEU A 6 -3.61 -12.60 -7.70
C LEU A 6 -3.48 -11.85 -9.02
N ARG A 7 -4.51 -11.07 -9.38
CA ARG A 7 -4.45 -10.23 -10.57
C ARG A 7 -3.95 -8.86 -10.19
N PHE A 8 -2.76 -8.53 -10.68
CA PHE A 8 -2.31 -7.14 -10.79
C PHE A 8 -3.22 -6.44 -11.78
N GLN A 9 -3.86 -5.35 -11.35
CA GLN A 9 -4.83 -4.64 -12.18
C GLN A 9 -4.42 -3.19 -12.36
N PHE A 10 -4.75 -2.66 -13.52
CA PHE A 10 -4.61 -1.24 -13.82
C PHE A 10 -5.91 -0.55 -13.48
N LEU A 11 -5.86 0.60 -12.80
CA LEU A 11 -7.05 1.39 -12.45
C LEU A 11 -7.93 1.66 -13.67
N GLU A 12 -7.30 1.87 -14.83
CA GLU A 12 -7.93 2.10 -16.13
C GLU A 12 -8.87 0.96 -16.51
N THR A 13 -8.44 -0.28 -16.28
CA THR A 13 -9.17 -1.51 -16.67
C THR A 13 -9.87 -2.20 -15.51
N SER A 14 -9.84 -1.60 -14.32
CA SER A 14 -10.47 -2.15 -13.12
C SER A 14 -11.90 -1.68 -12.94
N ASP A 15 -12.74 -2.59 -12.45
CA ASP A 15 -14.06 -2.27 -11.92
C ASP A 15 -13.93 -1.63 -10.53
N LEU A 16 -14.84 -0.72 -10.21
CA LEU A 16 -14.90 -0.13 -8.87
C LEU A 16 -15.18 -1.24 -7.84
N SER A 17 -14.38 -1.26 -6.76
CA SER A 17 -14.58 -2.20 -5.65
C SER A 17 -15.02 -1.46 -4.38
N PRO A 18 -16.03 -1.97 -3.65
CA PRO A 18 -16.47 -1.36 -2.38
C PRO A 18 -15.42 -1.48 -1.27
N GLN A 19 -14.40 -2.32 -1.44
CA GLN A 19 -13.31 -2.51 -0.49
C GLN A 19 -12.14 -1.55 -0.74
N TRP A 20 -12.22 -0.72 -1.78
CA TRP A 20 -11.15 0.21 -2.08
C TRP A 20 -11.10 1.36 -1.07
N PRO A 21 -9.88 1.79 -0.69
CA PRO A 21 -9.74 3.00 0.09
C PRO A 21 -10.31 4.20 -0.67
N GLU A 22 -10.76 5.21 0.07
CA GLU A 22 -11.45 6.39 -0.46
C GLU A 22 -10.68 7.03 -1.63
N GLU A 23 -9.38 7.27 -1.47
CA GLU A 23 -8.55 7.86 -2.51
C GLU A 23 -8.59 7.06 -3.83
N LEU A 24 -8.57 5.72 -3.76
CA LEU A 24 -8.59 4.89 -4.95
C LEU A 24 -9.96 4.95 -5.66
N SER A 25 -11.05 5.00 -4.88
CA SER A 25 -12.41 5.22 -5.40
C SER A 25 -12.57 6.60 -6.04
N GLN A 26 -11.94 7.62 -5.46
CA GLN A 26 -11.91 8.98 -6.04
C GLN A 26 -11.13 9.03 -7.35
N LEU A 27 -9.92 8.44 -7.40
CA LEU A 27 -9.14 8.33 -8.63
C LEU A 27 -9.91 7.60 -9.73
N TRP A 28 -10.60 6.52 -9.36
CA TRP A 28 -11.47 5.80 -10.30
C TRP A 28 -12.61 6.69 -10.82
N THR A 29 -13.24 7.49 -9.95
CA THR A 29 -14.30 8.42 -10.38
C THR A 29 -13.77 9.53 -11.29
N LEU A 30 -12.56 10.03 -11.01
CA LEU A 30 -11.93 11.10 -11.79
C LEU A 30 -11.49 10.64 -13.18
N LYS A 31 -11.15 9.36 -13.38
CA LYS A 31 -10.63 8.85 -14.67
C LYS A 31 -11.62 9.01 -15.84
N GLU A 32 -12.92 9.10 -15.55
CA GLU A 32 -13.97 9.32 -16.55
C GLU A 32 -14.00 10.75 -17.10
N HIS A 33 -13.38 11.71 -16.41
CA HIS A 33 -13.45 13.13 -16.72
C HIS A 33 -12.08 13.81 -16.85
N TYR A 34 -11.02 13.16 -16.37
CA TYR A 34 -9.68 13.71 -16.29
C TYR A 34 -8.65 12.65 -16.63
N GLU A 35 -7.48 13.08 -17.10
CA GLU A 35 -6.34 12.20 -17.27
C GLU A 35 -5.76 11.82 -15.91
N VAL A 36 -5.90 10.54 -15.56
CA VAL A 36 -5.27 9.93 -14.37
C VAL A 36 -4.01 9.20 -14.83
N SER A 37 -2.95 9.30 -14.04
CA SER A 37 -1.69 8.63 -14.34
C SER A 37 -1.86 7.12 -14.28
N ALA A 38 -1.10 6.40 -15.11
CA ALA A 38 -1.13 4.94 -15.16
C ALA A 38 -0.96 4.35 -13.76
N THR A 39 -1.98 3.66 -13.24
CA THR A 39 -2.02 3.23 -11.84
C THR A 39 -2.10 1.72 -11.75
N LEU A 40 -0.98 1.10 -11.39
CA LEU A 40 -0.95 -0.31 -11.06
C LEU A 40 -1.37 -0.52 -9.60
N ILE A 41 -2.39 -1.35 -9.41
CA ILE A 41 -2.92 -1.74 -8.11
C ILE A 41 -2.37 -3.13 -7.76
N VAL A 42 -1.60 -3.19 -6.67
CA VAL A 42 -1.26 -4.44 -6.00
C VAL A 42 -2.36 -4.72 -4.98
N PRO A 43 -3.15 -5.81 -5.15
CA PRO A 43 -4.30 -6.07 -4.31
C PRO A 43 -3.90 -6.43 -2.87
N ALA A 44 -4.79 -6.17 -1.90
CA ALA A 44 -4.57 -6.57 -0.50
C ALA A 44 -4.34 -8.09 -0.34
N SER A 45 -5.00 -8.90 -1.17
CA SER A 45 -4.82 -10.37 -1.23
C SER A 45 -3.36 -10.79 -1.48
N MET A 46 -2.55 -9.92 -2.08
CA MET A 46 -1.12 -10.15 -2.28
C MET A 46 -0.34 -10.08 -0.97
N GLU A 47 -0.67 -9.11 -0.11
CA GLU A 47 -0.12 -9.02 1.25
C GLU A 47 -0.58 -10.23 2.06
N GLU A 48 -1.88 -10.57 2.04
CA GLU A 48 -2.41 -11.75 2.73
C GLU A 48 -1.74 -13.05 2.29
N LEU A 49 -1.48 -13.21 0.98
CA LEU A 49 -0.74 -14.34 0.46
C LEU A 49 0.68 -14.36 1.04
N PHE A 50 1.38 -13.23 1.06
CA PHE A 50 2.72 -13.14 1.63
C PHE A 50 2.75 -13.54 3.12
N TYR A 51 1.78 -13.10 3.91
CA TYR A 51 1.64 -13.50 5.30
C TYR A 51 1.38 -15.00 5.44
N ARG A 52 0.45 -15.54 4.63
CA ARG A 52 0.05 -16.95 4.67
C ARG A 52 1.17 -17.88 4.20
N SER A 53 1.81 -17.59 3.07
CA SER A 53 2.86 -18.44 2.47
C SER A 53 4.10 -18.56 3.35
N ASN A 54 4.33 -17.55 4.20
CA ASN A 54 5.48 -17.49 5.09
C ASN A 54 5.12 -17.78 6.56
N ASN A 55 3.87 -18.17 6.86
CA ASN A 55 3.38 -18.38 8.21
C ASN A 55 3.67 -17.19 9.16
N LEU A 56 3.65 -15.96 8.63
CA LEU A 56 4.09 -14.77 9.37
C LEU A 56 3.18 -14.50 10.57
N ALA A 57 1.87 -14.65 10.42
CA ALA A 57 0.92 -14.41 11.50
C ALA A 57 1.25 -15.24 12.75
N ALA A 58 1.52 -16.55 12.59
CA ALA A 58 1.87 -17.41 13.71
C ALA A 58 3.25 -17.08 14.29
N GLN A 59 4.23 -16.71 13.45
CA GLN A 59 5.56 -16.30 13.91
C GLN A 59 5.50 -15.01 14.73
N LEU A 60 4.71 -14.03 14.28
CA LEU A 60 4.52 -12.74 14.95
C LEU A 60 3.73 -12.93 16.27
N LEU A 61 2.65 -13.71 16.27
CA LEU A 61 1.94 -14.05 17.51
C LEU A 61 2.84 -14.74 18.53
N LYS A 62 3.73 -15.64 18.06
CA LYS A 62 4.73 -16.27 18.93
C LYS A 62 5.77 -15.27 19.45
N LEU A 63 6.17 -14.29 18.63
CA LEU A 63 7.14 -13.27 19.00
C LEU A 63 6.60 -12.37 20.12
N PHE A 64 5.35 -11.91 19.99
CA PHE A 64 4.69 -11.01 20.94
C PHE A 64 3.92 -11.74 22.07
N LYS A 65 4.19 -13.03 22.30
CA LYS A 65 3.37 -13.86 23.19
C LYS A 65 3.37 -13.43 24.66
N GLU A 66 4.41 -12.74 25.11
CA GLU A 66 4.56 -12.28 26.50
C GLU A 66 4.09 -10.84 26.71
N VAL A 67 3.74 -10.12 25.63
CA VAL A 67 3.27 -8.74 25.73
C VAL A 67 1.81 -8.72 26.16
N ASP A 68 1.48 -7.97 27.20
CA ASP A 68 0.10 -7.65 27.54
C ASP A 68 -0.44 -6.61 26.57
N PHE A 69 -1.34 -7.01 25.65
CA PHE A 69 -1.90 -6.08 24.66
C PHE A 69 -2.86 -5.05 25.26
N SER A 70 -3.29 -5.21 26.51
CA SER A 70 -4.16 -4.25 27.20
C SER A 70 -3.39 -3.16 27.94
N ASP A 71 -2.13 -3.43 28.27
CA ASP A 71 -1.19 -2.52 28.96
C ASP A 71 0.25 -2.83 28.52
N PRO A 72 0.63 -2.53 27.26
CA PRO A 72 1.92 -2.92 26.72
C PRO A 72 3.04 -2.06 27.29
N ASP A 73 4.12 -2.70 27.73
CA ASP A 73 5.37 -2.00 28.06
C ASP A 73 6.08 -1.57 26.78
N GLU A 74 6.41 -0.28 26.66
CA GLU A 74 7.10 0.27 25.49
C GLU A 74 8.50 -0.35 25.31
N ASP A 75 9.19 -0.65 26.42
CA ASP A 75 10.53 -1.25 26.38
C ASP A 75 10.49 -2.65 25.73
N ASP A 76 9.45 -3.44 26.02
CA ASP A 76 9.23 -4.75 25.38
C ASP A 76 9.02 -4.61 23.86
N ILE A 77 8.28 -3.59 23.42
CA ILE A 77 8.02 -3.37 22.00
C ILE A 77 9.31 -2.94 21.28
N GLU A 78 10.12 -2.08 21.88
CA GLU A 78 11.40 -1.64 21.32
C GLU A 78 12.37 -2.83 21.12
N GLU A 79 12.38 -3.79 22.04
CA GLU A 79 13.17 -5.03 21.91
C GLU A 79 12.65 -5.99 20.81
N LEU A 80 11.34 -6.03 20.59
CA LEU A 80 10.69 -6.96 19.66
C LEU A 80 10.64 -6.41 18.23
N GLU A 81 10.59 -5.09 18.03
CA GLU A 81 10.50 -4.45 16.71
C GLU A 81 11.58 -4.94 15.72
N PRO A 82 12.89 -4.96 16.06
CA PRO A 82 13.92 -5.43 15.13
C PRO A 82 13.72 -6.89 14.71
N GLN A 83 13.17 -7.71 15.60
CA GLN A 83 12.90 -9.12 15.36
C GLN A 83 11.71 -9.30 14.42
N ALA A 84 10.64 -8.52 14.61
CA ALA A 84 9.50 -8.48 13.72
C ALA A 84 9.91 -8.05 12.30
N LEU A 85 10.66 -6.95 12.18
CA LEU A 85 11.17 -6.46 10.90
C LEU A 85 12.12 -7.46 10.21
N ALA A 86 12.89 -8.23 10.99
CA ALA A 86 13.77 -9.26 10.45
C ALA A 86 13.00 -10.39 9.76
N LEU A 87 11.77 -10.71 10.18
CA LEU A 87 10.92 -11.70 9.50
C LEU A 87 10.63 -11.25 8.06
N PHE A 88 10.24 -9.99 7.85
CA PHE A 88 9.96 -9.45 6.52
C PHE A 88 11.19 -9.46 5.61
N LYS A 89 12.39 -9.22 6.16
CA LYS A 89 13.64 -9.27 5.40
C LYS A 89 13.97 -10.69 4.93
N LYS A 90 13.76 -11.71 5.78
CA LYS A 90 14.11 -13.12 5.51
C LYS A 90 13.20 -13.81 4.50
N HIS A 91 11.93 -13.42 4.45
CA HIS A 91 10.93 -14.11 3.63
C HIS A 91 10.87 -13.57 2.20
N PHE A 92 10.62 -14.46 1.23
CA PHE A 92 10.58 -14.13 -0.19
C PHE A 92 9.15 -14.22 -0.75
N LEU A 93 8.94 -13.53 -1.87
CA LEU A 93 7.77 -13.73 -2.71
C LEU A 93 7.98 -14.95 -3.60
N LEU A 94 6.88 -15.63 -3.95
CA LEU A 94 6.92 -16.79 -4.84
C LEU A 94 7.22 -16.32 -6.28
N ASP A 95 8.00 -17.11 -7.03
CA ASP A 95 8.39 -16.77 -8.40
C ASP A 95 7.17 -16.59 -9.32
N GLU A 96 6.13 -17.40 -9.11
CA GLU A 96 4.83 -17.30 -9.80
C GLU A 96 4.12 -15.95 -9.63
N VAL A 97 4.49 -15.16 -8.61
CA VAL A 97 4.02 -13.79 -8.42
C VAL A 97 4.97 -12.79 -9.09
N ILE A 98 6.27 -13.03 -8.99
CA ILE A 98 7.32 -12.10 -9.41
C ILE A 98 7.24 -11.85 -10.93
N ASP A 99 7.07 -12.89 -11.73
CA ASP A 99 7.05 -12.77 -13.19
C ASP A 99 5.84 -11.95 -13.69
N PRO A 100 4.58 -12.25 -13.28
CA PRO A 100 3.43 -11.39 -13.60
C PRO A 100 3.59 -9.97 -13.09
N PHE A 101 4.18 -9.78 -11.89
CA PHE A 101 4.42 -8.46 -11.34
C PHE A 101 5.36 -7.63 -12.24
N TYR A 102 6.48 -8.20 -12.66
CA TYR A 102 7.41 -7.52 -13.57
C TYR A 102 6.79 -7.24 -14.93
N ALA A 103 5.94 -8.13 -15.46
CA ALA A 103 5.18 -7.87 -16.66
C ALA A 103 4.24 -6.67 -16.47
N ALA A 104 3.55 -6.58 -15.33
CA ALA A 104 2.65 -5.49 -14.99
C ALA A 104 3.36 -4.14 -14.79
N LEU A 105 4.64 -4.13 -14.41
CA LEU A 105 5.43 -2.88 -14.31
C LEU A 105 5.90 -2.33 -15.66
N LYS A 106 5.90 -3.13 -16.73
CA LYS A 106 6.41 -2.71 -18.06
C LYS A 106 5.79 -1.41 -18.57
N PRO A 107 4.47 -1.17 -18.54
CA PRO A 107 3.86 0.04 -19.09
C PRO A 107 4.04 1.30 -18.22
N LEU A 108 4.50 1.20 -16.97
CA LEU A 108 4.65 2.37 -16.08
C LEU A 108 5.85 3.26 -16.46
N ALA A 109 6.01 4.40 -15.80
CA ALA A 109 7.22 5.23 -15.90
C ALA A 109 8.46 4.50 -15.33
N ALA A 110 9.67 4.88 -15.76
CA ALA A 110 10.91 4.26 -15.29
C ALA A 110 11.16 4.46 -13.78
N GLN A 111 10.75 5.62 -13.28
CA GLN A 111 10.66 5.94 -11.85
C GLN A 111 9.19 5.99 -11.46
N VAL A 112 8.85 5.31 -10.38
CA VAL A 112 7.49 5.21 -9.86
C VAL A 112 7.49 5.57 -8.38
N GLN A 113 6.32 5.96 -7.88
CA GLN A 113 6.03 6.07 -6.47
C GLN A 113 5.22 4.85 -6.03
N VAL A 114 5.67 4.16 -4.98
CA VAL A 114 5.03 2.97 -4.39
C VAL A 114 4.45 3.37 -3.04
N ARG A 115 3.13 3.27 -2.86
CA ARG A 115 2.45 3.78 -1.65
C ARG A 115 1.15 3.06 -1.33
N ARG A 116 0.68 3.18 -0.10
CA ARG A 116 -0.73 2.97 0.21
C ARG A 116 -1.51 4.26 -0.02
N ALA A 117 -2.83 4.15 -0.18
CA ALA A 117 -3.71 5.31 -0.23
C ALA A 117 -3.57 6.14 1.07
N GLY A 118 -3.55 7.47 0.94
CA GLY A 118 -3.36 8.41 2.05
C GLY A 118 -1.93 8.51 2.60
N GLU A 119 -1.01 7.62 2.23
CA GLU A 119 0.34 7.57 2.79
C GLU A 119 1.39 8.21 1.86
N THR A 120 2.51 8.64 2.44
CA THR A 120 3.70 9.05 1.67
C THR A 120 4.37 7.82 1.05
N GLY A 121 4.59 7.90 -0.27
CA GLY A 121 5.17 6.81 -1.04
C GLY A 121 6.69 6.79 -1.09
N LEU A 122 7.23 5.62 -1.40
CA LEU A 122 8.65 5.38 -1.67
C LEU A 122 8.93 5.61 -3.15
N LEU A 123 9.98 6.37 -3.47
CA LEU A 123 10.50 6.48 -4.83
C LEU A 123 11.23 5.19 -5.19
N SER A 124 10.94 4.66 -6.37
CA SER A 124 11.49 3.38 -6.79
C SER A 124 11.67 3.32 -8.30
N GLY A 125 12.77 2.67 -8.73
CA GLY A 125 12.89 2.22 -10.11
C GLY A 125 12.06 0.96 -10.36
N LYS A 126 11.84 0.61 -11.64
CA LYS A 126 11.14 -0.63 -12.02
C LYS A 126 11.89 -1.90 -11.59
N GLY A 127 11.13 -2.98 -11.42
CA GLY A 127 11.65 -4.33 -11.20
C GLY A 127 11.91 -4.59 -9.72
N ARG A 128 13.09 -5.14 -9.39
CA ARG A 128 13.45 -5.50 -8.01
C ARG A 128 13.32 -4.34 -7.01
N PRO A 129 13.72 -3.10 -7.31
CA PRO A 129 13.53 -1.98 -6.38
C PRO A 129 12.05 -1.77 -6.00
N THR A 130 11.10 -1.98 -6.94
CA THR A 130 9.67 -1.85 -6.64
C THR A 130 9.19 -2.95 -5.70
N LEU A 131 9.66 -4.19 -5.88
CA LEU A 131 9.35 -5.28 -4.95
C LEU A 131 9.90 -5.02 -3.54
N LEU A 132 11.09 -4.45 -3.44
CA LEU A 132 11.68 -4.08 -2.15
C LEU A 132 10.85 -2.99 -1.47
N ALA A 133 10.39 -1.98 -2.22
CA ALA A 133 9.51 -0.93 -1.71
C ALA A 133 8.16 -1.51 -1.23
N ILE A 134 7.56 -2.47 -1.94
CA ILE A 134 6.34 -3.17 -1.49
C ILE A 134 6.58 -3.88 -0.16
N LYS A 135 7.67 -4.65 -0.06
CA LYS A 135 8.01 -5.35 1.19
C LYS A 135 8.25 -4.38 2.34
N GLU A 136 8.85 -3.24 2.07
CA GLU A 136 9.02 -2.18 3.06
C GLU A 136 7.66 -1.64 3.54
N LEU A 137 6.71 -1.40 2.64
CA LEU A 137 5.34 -1.02 3.03
C LEU A 137 4.62 -2.08 3.87
N TRP A 138 4.84 -3.37 3.60
CA TRP A 138 4.30 -4.46 4.43
C TRP A 138 4.98 -4.59 5.79
N ALA A 139 6.24 -4.14 5.89
CA ALA A 139 6.99 -4.12 7.14
C ALA A 139 6.68 -2.89 8.00
N ARG A 140 6.31 -1.74 7.41
CA ARG A 140 5.98 -0.49 8.13
C ARG A 140 5.00 -0.66 9.31
N PRO A 141 3.92 -1.47 9.20
CA PRO A 141 3.04 -1.73 10.33
C PRO A 141 3.74 -2.30 11.56
N TRP A 142 4.97 -2.79 11.43
CA TRP A 142 5.78 -3.38 12.48
C TRP A 142 6.91 -2.46 12.96
N SER A 143 6.86 -1.16 12.64
CA SER A 143 7.69 -0.18 13.35
C SER A 143 7.21 0.01 14.78
N PHE A 144 8.09 0.43 15.67
CA PHE A 144 7.77 0.69 17.08
C PHE A 144 6.52 1.57 17.22
N GLU A 145 6.53 2.75 16.59
CA GLU A 145 5.44 3.72 16.72
C GLU A 145 4.12 3.14 16.21
N THR A 146 4.16 2.42 15.09
CA THR A 146 2.94 1.83 14.50
C THR A 146 2.40 0.66 15.32
N ILE A 147 3.27 -0.08 16.02
CA ILE A 147 2.85 -1.14 16.94
C ILE A 147 2.15 -0.54 18.15
N VAL A 148 2.77 0.45 18.80
CA VAL A 148 2.23 1.14 19.98
C VAL A 148 0.88 1.77 19.65
N GLU A 149 0.80 2.62 18.63
CA GLU A 149 -0.46 3.28 18.21
C GLU A 149 -1.58 2.26 17.93
N ARG A 150 -1.24 1.11 17.36
CA ARG A 150 -2.22 0.06 17.07
C ARG A 150 -2.67 -0.67 18.34
N LEU A 151 -1.76 -0.99 19.26
CA LEU A 151 -2.09 -1.62 20.53
C LEU A 151 -2.99 -0.72 21.37
N GLU A 152 -2.67 0.58 21.47
CA GLU A 152 -3.50 1.57 22.16
C GLU A 152 -4.92 1.64 21.59
N ARG A 153 -5.05 1.59 20.26
CA ARG A 153 -6.35 1.72 19.59
C ARG A 153 -7.17 0.44 19.62
N THR A 154 -6.53 -0.73 19.56
CA THR A 154 -7.21 -2.00 19.21
C THR A 154 -6.93 -3.17 20.15
N GLN A 155 -5.96 -3.04 21.05
CA GLN A 155 -5.46 -4.11 21.92
C GLN A 155 -5.11 -5.39 21.12
N SER A 156 -4.57 -5.19 19.91
CA SER A 156 -4.25 -6.27 18.97
C SER A 156 -3.04 -5.93 18.11
N ILE A 157 -2.22 -6.94 17.81
CA ILE A 157 -1.16 -6.82 16.80
C ILE A 157 -1.64 -7.21 15.39
N ALA A 158 -2.92 -7.49 15.21
CA ALA A 158 -3.47 -7.88 13.91
C ALA A 158 -3.33 -6.73 12.90
N VAL A 159 -2.87 -7.07 11.69
CA VAL A 159 -2.70 -6.10 10.59
C VAL A 159 -3.71 -6.42 9.50
N GLU A 160 -4.44 -5.39 9.08
CA GLU A 160 -5.29 -5.47 7.90
C GLU A 160 -4.46 -5.22 6.65
N ALA A 161 -4.52 -6.17 5.71
CA ALA A 161 -3.90 -6.03 4.41
C ALA A 161 -4.58 -4.90 3.62
N ARG A 162 -3.78 -4.07 2.94
CA ARG A 162 -4.29 -2.92 2.18
C ARG A 162 -3.66 -2.88 0.79
N PRO A 163 -4.40 -2.44 -0.24
CA PRO A 163 -3.85 -2.32 -1.58
C PRO A 163 -2.70 -1.31 -1.62
N ILE A 164 -1.72 -1.58 -2.48
CA ILE A 164 -0.61 -0.69 -2.78
C ILE A 164 -0.79 -0.14 -4.19
N LEU A 165 -0.58 1.16 -4.34
CA LEU A 165 -0.63 1.90 -5.59
C LEU A 165 0.80 2.14 -6.10
N ILE A 166 1.01 1.86 -7.37
CA ILE A 166 2.28 2.12 -8.07
C ILE A 166 1.96 3.01 -9.27
N GLN A 167 2.45 4.24 -9.23
CA GLN A 167 2.11 5.31 -10.17
C GLN A 167 3.35 6.11 -10.55
N ALA A 168 3.22 7.01 -11.53
CA ALA A 168 4.24 8.03 -11.77
C ALA A 168 4.48 8.89 -10.51
N VAL A 169 5.67 9.49 -10.44
CA VAL A 169 6.06 10.33 -9.32
C VAL A 169 5.32 11.67 -9.39
N SER A 170 4.64 12.02 -8.31
CA SER A 170 3.98 13.32 -8.17
C SER A 170 5.00 14.46 -8.19
N GLN A 171 4.68 15.57 -8.85
CA GLN A 171 5.51 16.76 -8.96
C GLN A 171 4.81 17.97 -8.33
N GLY A 172 5.58 18.77 -7.59
CA GLY A 172 5.09 19.98 -6.95
C GLY A 172 4.08 19.74 -5.82
N GLU A 173 3.48 20.83 -5.36
CA GLU A 173 2.48 20.82 -4.29
C GLU A 173 1.08 20.49 -4.83
N PRO A 174 0.24 19.79 -4.05
CA PRO A 174 -1.15 19.52 -4.44
C PRO A 174 -1.93 20.81 -4.70
N ILE A 175 -2.61 20.88 -5.85
CA ILE A 175 -3.36 22.06 -6.28
C ILE A 175 -4.85 21.92 -5.97
N SER A 176 -5.47 22.99 -5.47
CA SER A 176 -6.92 23.05 -5.29
C SER A 176 -7.63 22.93 -6.64
N HIS A 177 -8.60 22.02 -6.76
CA HIS A 177 -9.26 21.75 -8.04
C HIS A 177 -10.80 21.80 -7.90
N PRO A 178 -11.43 22.98 -8.11
CA PRO A 178 -12.86 23.19 -7.84
C PRO A 178 -13.81 22.27 -8.61
N SER A 179 -13.53 21.98 -9.88
CA SER A 179 -14.37 21.11 -10.69
C SER A 179 -14.33 19.65 -10.22
N ALA A 180 -13.14 19.16 -9.84
CA ALA A 180 -12.99 17.83 -9.25
C ALA A 180 -13.66 17.78 -7.87
N SER A 181 -13.56 18.86 -7.10
CA SER A 181 -14.24 18.96 -5.80
C SER A 181 -15.77 18.86 -5.94
N LYS A 182 -16.33 19.54 -6.95
CA LYS A 182 -17.75 19.46 -7.26
C LYS A 182 -18.15 18.05 -7.70
N LEU A 183 -17.33 17.39 -8.52
CA LEU A 183 -17.58 16.04 -9.00
C LEU A 183 -17.55 15.01 -7.86
N LEU A 184 -16.58 15.12 -6.95
CA LEU A 184 -16.42 14.22 -5.80
C LEU A 184 -17.33 14.60 -4.61
N GLY A 185 -18.04 15.73 -4.68
CA GLY A 185 -18.93 16.20 -3.61
C GLY A 185 -18.21 16.74 -2.38
N GLN A 186 -16.89 16.92 -2.41
CA GLN A 186 -16.08 17.39 -1.29
C GLN A 186 -14.87 18.20 -1.77
N ARG A 187 -14.30 19.03 -0.89
CA ARG A 187 -13.13 19.84 -1.24
C ARG A 187 -11.91 18.95 -1.40
N VAL A 188 -11.26 19.05 -2.54
CA VAL A 188 -10.04 18.27 -2.81
C VAL A 188 -8.91 19.12 -3.37
N LYS A 189 -7.69 18.67 -3.07
CA LYS A 189 -6.48 19.03 -3.81
C LYS A 189 -5.99 17.81 -4.60
N LEU A 190 -5.36 18.04 -5.74
CA LEU A 190 -4.83 17.01 -6.61
C LEU A 190 -3.31 17.14 -6.70
N ALA A 191 -2.59 16.02 -6.59
CA ALA A 191 -1.21 15.95 -7.05
C ALA A 191 -1.18 15.45 -8.49
N LEU A 192 -0.22 15.97 -9.27
CA LEU A 192 -0.05 15.66 -10.68
C LEU A 192 1.35 15.08 -10.93
N ASP A 193 1.52 14.28 -11.98
CA ASP A 193 2.84 13.90 -12.50
C ASP A 193 3.44 14.98 -13.42
N ALA A 194 4.61 14.68 -13.99
CA ALA A 194 5.33 15.61 -14.87
C ALA A 194 4.55 15.92 -16.17
N GLU A 195 3.65 15.03 -16.57
CA GLU A 195 2.76 15.16 -17.72
C GLU A 195 1.44 15.86 -17.37
N GLY A 196 1.23 16.24 -16.11
CA GLY A 196 0.03 16.91 -15.63
C GLY A 196 -1.15 15.97 -15.35
N LYS A 197 -0.92 14.65 -15.31
CA LYS A 197 -1.96 13.65 -15.02
C LYS A 197 -2.11 13.47 -13.52
N ILE A 198 -3.33 13.19 -13.08
CA ILE A 198 -3.65 13.07 -11.65
C ILE A 198 -3.01 11.80 -11.08
N THR A 199 -2.24 11.93 -10.01
CA THR A 199 -1.63 10.82 -9.28
C THR A 199 -2.29 10.58 -7.94
N ARG A 200 -2.77 11.64 -7.27
CA ARG A 200 -3.33 11.57 -5.91
C ARG A 200 -4.47 12.55 -5.69
N VAL A 201 -5.34 12.21 -4.75
CA VAL A 201 -6.41 13.07 -4.26
C VAL A 201 -6.23 13.29 -2.76
N PHE A 202 -6.33 14.53 -2.30
CA PHE A 202 -6.26 14.92 -0.91
C PHE A 202 -7.57 15.60 -0.51
N THR A 203 -8.29 15.02 0.44
CA THR A 203 -9.48 15.65 1.04
C THR A 203 -9.04 16.77 1.99
N VAL A 204 -9.75 17.91 1.93
CA VAL A 204 -9.47 19.13 2.72
C VAL A 204 -10.58 19.38 3.72
#